data_AF-A0A537UXC4-F1
#
_entry.id   AF-A0A537UXC4-F1
#
_cell.length_a   1.000
_cell.length_b   1.000
_cell.length_c   1.000
_cell.angle_alpha   90.00
_cell.angle_beta   90.00
_cell.angle_gamma   90.00
#
_symmetry.space_group_name_H-M   'P 1'
#
loop_
_entity.id
_entity.type
_entity.pdbx_description
1 polymer ?
#
loop_
_entity_poly.entity_id
_entity_poly.type
_entity_poly.pdbx_seq_one_letter_code
_entity_poly.pdbx_strand_id
1 'polypeptide(L)'
;MVEVHSPVGNPIDLVEEIVVSNDWAHDRASEEELVVEISGRWCDYRMYFLWQEELSALHFSCGFDMKVPKRRRGVLYELLALANERLWLGHFDLAAGDASPSFRYAVLLRGIGMASAEQVEDLVDIA
;
A
#
# COMPACT_ATOMS: atom_id res chain seq x y z
N MET A 1 -30.14 -21.57 -15.99
CA MET A 1 -29.67 -21.71 -14.60
C MET A 1 -28.31 -21.03 -14.58
N VAL A 2 -28.20 -20.00 -13.74
CA VAL A 2 -27.21 -18.91 -13.83
C VAL A 2 -25.78 -19.45 -13.71
N GLU A 3 -24.88 -18.92 -14.54
CA GLU A 3 -23.45 -19.17 -14.50
C GLU A 3 -22.92 -18.97 -13.07
N VAL A 4 -22.19 -19.97 -12.58
CA VAL A 4 -21.45 -19.89 -11.32
C VAL A 4 -20.46 -18.74 -11.48
N HIS A 5 -20.70 -17.61 -10.82
CA HIS A 5 -19.68 -16.57 -10.66
C HIS A 5 -18.46 -17.24 -10.02
N SER A 6 -17.34 -17.29 -10.75
CA SER A 6 -16.02 -17.49 -10.17
C SER A 6 -15.88 -16.56 -8.94
N PRO A 7 -15.20 -16.99 -7.87
CA PRO A 7 -15.04 -16.14 -6.69
C PRO A 7 -14.50 -14.79 -7.14
N VAL A 8 -15.10 -13.71 -6.64
CA VAL A 8 -14.58 -12.34 -6.79
C VAL A 8 -13.13 -12.41 -6.35
N GLY A 9 -12.20 -12.34 -7.31
CA GLY A 9 -10.79 -12.64 -7.07
C GLY A 9 -10.24 -11.76 -5.97
N ASN A 10 -9.51 -12.36 -5.02
CA ASN A 10 -8.89 -11.62 -3.94
C ASN A 10 -7.88 -10.63 -4.55
N PRO A 11 -8.00 -9.31 -4.33
CA PRO A 11 -7.08 -8.34 -4.90
C PRO A 11 -5.62 -8.58 -4.56
N ILE A 12 -5.34 -9.26 -3.44
CA ILE A 12 -3.98 -9.65 -3.05
C ILE A 12 -3.36 -10.62 -4.05
N ASP A 13 -4.13 -11.51 -4.66
CA ASP A 13 -3.61 -12.43 -5.69
C ASP A 13 -3.04 -11.64 -6.88
N LEU A 14 -3.76 -10.61 -7.30
CA LEU A 14 -3.33 -9.73 -8.39
C LEU A 14 -2.10 -8.90 -8.01
N VAL A 15 -2.04 -8.38 -6.78
CA VAL A 15 -0.84 -7.69 -6.29
C VAL A 15 0.37 -8.65 -6.28
N GLU A 16 0.18 -9.88 -5.81
CA GLU A 16 1.25 -10.89 -5.77
C GLU A 16 1.76 -11.22 -7.17
N GLU A 17 0.88 -11.36 -8.16
CA GLU A 17 1.27 -11.56 -9.57
C GLU A 17 2.18 -10.42 -10.07
N ILE A 18 1.83 -9.18 -9.78
CA ILE A 18 2.63 -8.00 -10.16
C ILE A 18 3.99 -8.02 -9.46
N VAL A 19 4.01 -8.29 -8.16
CA VAL A 19 5.23 -8.35 -7.35
C VAL A 19 6.18 -9.46 -7.82
N VAL A 20 5.64 -10.65 -8.12
CA VAL A 20 6.40 -11.78 -8.68
C VAL A 20 6.93 -11.42 -10.06
N SER A 21 6.15 -10.74 -10.90
CA SER A 21 6.58 -10.33 -12.24
C SER A 21 7.74 -9.33 -12.23
N ASN A 22 7.85 -8.53 -11.16
CA ASN A 22 8.91 -7.56 -10.94
C ASN A 22 10.13 -8.13 -10.18
N ASP A 23 10.13 -9.43 -9.83
CA ASP A 23 11.21 -10.10 -9.07
C ASP A 23 11.49 -9.41 -7.72
N TRP A 24 10.46 -8.89 -7.06
CA TRP A 24 10.58 -8.26 -5.75
C TRP A 24 10.43 -9.28 -4.61
N ALA A 25 11.24 -9.08 -3.57
CA ALA A 25 11.16 -9.88 -2.35
C ALA A 25 9.83 -9.60 -1.65
N HIS A 26 9.06 -10.65 -1.38
CA HIS A 26 7.75 -10.55 -0.76
C HIS A 26 7.46 -11.70 0.20
N ASP A 27 6.54 -11.45 1.11
CA ASP A 27 6.03 -12.41 2.08
C ASP A 27 4.50 -12.32 2.12
N ARG A 28 3.83 -13.43 1.80
CA ARG A 28 2.38 -13.56 1.88
C ARG A 28 1.99 -13.99 3.29
N ALA A 29 1.77 -12.99 4.15
CA ALA A 29 1.51 -13.20 5.57
C ALA A 29 0.16 -13.88 5.84
N SER A 30 -0.84 -13.65 4.98
CA SER A 30 -2.14 -14.31 5.02
C SER A 30 -2.79 -14.31 3.63
N GLU A 31 -4.02 -14.83 3.52
CA GLU A 31 -4.79 -14.70 2.27
C GLU A 31 -5.06 -13.22 1.94
N GLU A 32 -5.17 -12.36 2.95
CA GLU A 32 -5.58 -10.95 2.86
C GLU A 32 -4.40 -9.98 2.96
N GLU A 33 -3.19 -10.45 3.22
CA GLU A 33 -2.03 -9.60 3.50
C GLU A 33 -0.79 -10.02 2.71
N LEU A 34 -0.17 -9.03 2.06
CA LEU A 34 1.09 -9.17 1.34
C LEU A 34 2.06 -8.07 1.76
N VAL A 35 3.29 -8.46 2.07
CA VAL A 35 4.38 -7.56 2.40
C VAL A 35 5.44 -7.64 1.31
N VAL A 36 5.98 -6.50 0.88
CA VAL A 36 7.02 -6.42 -0.15
C VAL A 36 8.14 -5.53 0.35
N GLU A 37 9.39 -5.95 0.13
CA GLU A 37 10.58 -5.17 0.47
C GLU A 37 11.37 -4.83 -0.78
N ILE A 38 11.67 -3.53 -0.95
CA ILE A 38 12.45 -3.02 -2.08
C ILE A 38 13.59 -2.17 -1.54
N SER A 39 14.80 -2.47 -1.98
CA SER A 39 15.95 -1.60 -1.70
C SER A 39 15.93 -0.35 -2.56
N GLY A 40 15.68 0.77 -1.92
CA GLY A 40 15.71 2.09 -2.52
C GLY A 40 17.10 2.71 -2.58
N ARG A 41 17.17 3.87 -3.24
CA ARG A 41 18.40 4.67 -3.29
C ARG A 41 18.79 5.26 -1.93
N TRP A 42 17.81 5.58 -1.09
CA TRP A 42 18.02 6.33 0.16
C TRP A 42 17.73 5.52 1.42
N CYS A 43 16.75 4.61 1.35
CA CYS A 43 16.39 3.67 2.39
C CYS A 43 15.73 2.46 1.73
N ASP A 44 15.56 1.40 2.50
CA ASP A 44 14.66 0.32 2.10
C ASP A 44 13.21 0.79 2.25
N TYR A 45 12.36 0.34 1.33
CA TYR A 45 10.93 0.55 1.32
C TYR A 45 10.25 -0.74 1.71
N ARG A 46 9.29 -0.64 2.63
CA ARG A 46 8.42 -1.77 2.97
C ARG A 46 6.99 -1.45 2.63
N MET A 47 6.47 -2.13 1.62
CA MET A 47 5.10 -2.01 1.17
C MET A 47 4.24 -3.07 1.86
N TYR A 48 3.05 -2.66 2.27
CA TYR A 48 2.04 -3.50 2.88
C TYR A 48 0.75 -3.35 2.11
N PHE A 49 0.18 -4.48 1.71
CA PHE A 49 -1.12 -4.57 1.07
C PHE A 49 -2.03 -5.38 1.99
N LEU A 50 -3.20 -4.82 2.28
CA LEU A 50 -4.20 -5.45 3.14
C LEU A 50 -5.58 -5.37 2.47
N TRP A 51 -6.17 -6.52 2.23
CA TRP A 51 -7.54 -6.65 1.76
C TRP A 51 -8.51 -6.72 2.94
N GLN A 52 -9.46 -5.79 2.97
CA GLN A 52 -10.55 -5.79 3.95
C GLN A 52 -11.85 -6.19 3.26
N GLU A 53 -12.19 -7.48 3.34
CA GLU A 53 -13.32 -8.08 2.60
C GLU A 53 -14.66 -7.39 2.91
N GLU A 54 -14.95 -7.13 4.19
CA GLU A 54 -16.22 -6.53 4.63
C GLU A 54 -16.45 -5.13 4.04
N LEU A 55 -15.38 -4.34 3.93
CA LEU A 55 -15.42 -3.00 3.35
C LEU A 55 -15.24 -3.05 1.82
N SER A 56 -14.84 -4.19 1.29
CA SER A 56 -14.33 -4.36 -0.06
C SER A 56 -13.28 -3.29 -0.36
N ALA A 57 -12.28 -3.18 0.51
CA ALA A 57 -11.27 -2.13 0.45
C ALA A 57 -9.85 -2.71 0.41
N LEU A 58 -9.04 -2.27 -0.56
CA LEU A 58 -7.61 -2.57 -0.60
C LEU A 58 -6.86 -1.40 0.04
N HIS A 59 -6.18 -1.68 1.14
CA HIS A 59 -5.32 -0.73 1.83
C HIS A 59 -3.87 -0.97 1.44
N PHE A 60 -3.19 0.11 1.05
CA PHE A 60 -1.78 0.14 0.72
C PHE A 60 -1.05 1.06 1.71
N SER A 61 0.12 0.63 2.17
CA SER A 61 1.05 1.55 2.84
C SER A 61 2.49 1.24 2.48
N CYS A 62 3.28 2.29 2.24
CA CYS A 62 4.72 2.20 2.02
C CYS A 62 5.45 2.89 3.18
N GLY A 63 6.14 2.10 4.00
CA GLY A 63 7.03 2.58 5.04
C GLY A 63 8.42 2.87 4.49
N PHE A 64 8.97 4.00 4.88
CA PHE A 64 10.35 4.39 4.56
C PHE A 64 11.22 4.00 5.75
N ASP A 65 12.18 3.06 5.62
CA ASP A 65 13.03 2.67 6.75
C ASP A 65 14.05 3.76 7.13
N MET A 66 13.53 4.83 7.72
CA MET A 66 14.26 6.03 8.12
C MET A 66 13.72 6.53 9.45
N LYS A 67 14.39 6.15 10.54
CA LYS A 67 14.01 6.60 11.88
C LYS A 67 14.18 8.09 12.08
N VAL A 68 13.12 8.77 12.47
CA VAL A 68 13.11 10.21 12.68
C VAL A 68 13.45 10.54 14.14
N PRO A 69 14.57 11.26 14.40
CA PRO A 69 14.91 11.69 15.75
C PRO A 69 13.83 12.58 16.35
N LYS A 70 13.52 12.40 17.65
CA LYS A 70 12.47 13.16 18.36
C LYS A 70 12.53 14.67 18.11
N ARG A 71 13.73 15.26 18.14
CA ARG A 71 13.97 16.70 17.90
C ARG A 71 13.58 17.20 16.51
N ARG A 72 13.44 16.31 15.51
CA ARG A 72 13.08 16.67 14.14
C ARG A 72 11.61 16.40 13.81
N ARG A 73 10.88 15.71 14.68
CA ARG A 73 9.48 15.31 14.41
C ARG A 73 8.55 16.50 14.18
N GLY A 74 8.73 17.61 14.91
CA GLY A 74 7.92 18.82 14.70
C GLY A 74 8.05 19.38 13.28
N VAL A 75 9.28 19.61 12.83
CA VAL A 75 9.55 20.10 11.46
C VAL A 75 9.13 19.07 10.39
N LEU A 76 9.26 17.78 10.69
CA LEU A 76 8.76 16.75 9.78
C LEU A 76 7.23 16.79 9.65
N TYR A 77 6.48 16.91 10.74
CA TYR A 77 5.02 17.00 10.65
C TYR A 77 4.56 18.20 9.83
N GLU A 78 5.26 19.34 9.92
CA GLU A 78 5.01 20.50 9.05
C GLU A 78 5.28 20.16 7.57
N LEU A 79 6.40 19.50 7.27
CA LEU A 79 6.71 19.05 5.92
C LEU A 79 5.65 18.07 5.38
N LEU A 80 5.22 17.10 6.19
CA LEU A 80 4.20 16.13 5.79
C LEU A 80 2.85 16.81 5.52
N ALA A 81 2.46 17.80 6.33
CA ALA A 81 1.24 18.57 6.09
C ALA A 81 1.30 19.30 4.74
N LEU A 82 2.41 19.99 4.46
CA LEU A 82 2.62 20.70 3.18
C LEU A 82 2.71 19.76 1.97
N ALA A 83 3.21 18.53 2.17
CA ALA A 83 3.21 17.50 1.14
C ALA A 83 1.79 16.99 0.88
N ASN A 84 1.04 16.69 1.95
CA ASN A 84 -0.33 16.16 1.88
C ASN A 84 -1.31 17.12 1.18
N GLU A 85 -1.13 18.43 1.31
CA GLU A 85 -1.93 19.42 0.57
C GLU A 85 -1.82 19.30 -0.95
N ARG A 86 -0.76 18.67 -1.46
CA ARG A 86 -0.51 18.47 -2.89
C ARG A 86 -0.92 17.09 -3.40
N LEU A 87 -1.35 16.20 -2.50
CA LEU A 87 -1.75 14.85 -2.86
C LEU A 87 -3.25 14.81 -3.18
N TRP A 88 -3.58 14.08 -4.23
CA TRP A 88 -4.96 13.77 -4.58
C TRP A 88 -5.45 12.52 -3.85
N LEU A 89 -4.54 11.58 -3.64
CA LEU A 89 -4.81 10.26 -3.10
C LEU A 89 -3.82 9.94 -1.98
N GLY A 90 -4.34 9.40 -0.90
CA GLY A 90 -3.54 9.00 0.25
C GLY A 90 -3.00 10.17 1.08
N HIS A 91 -2.06 9.85 1.95
CA HIS A 91 -1.39 10.81 2.81
C HIS A 91 -0.08 10.23 3.36
N PHE A 92 0.85 11.12 3.71
CA PHE A 92 2.00 10.80 4.53
C PHE A 92 1.69 10.94 6.02
N ASP A 93 2.25 10.04 6.82
CA ASP A 93 2.24 10.09 8.27
C ASP A 93 3.62 9.71 8.87
N LEU A 94 3.67 9.67 10.21
CA LEU A 94 4.77 9.08 10.96
C LEU A 94 4.22 7.91 11.78
N ALA A 95 4.63 6.69 11.47
CA ALA A 95 4.16 5.51 12.18
C ALA A 95 4.56 5.54 13.66
N ALA A 96 3.60 5.29 14.55
CA ALA A 96 3.75 5.50 15.98
C ALA A 96 4.80 4.59 16.65
N GLY A 97 5.08 3.42 16.06
CA GLY A 97 5.97 2.41 16.63
C GLY A 97 7.46 2.66 16.36
N ASP A 98 7.83 2.83 15.10
CA ASP A 98 9.23 2.96 14.63
C ASP A 98 9.66 4.42 14.43
N ALA A 99 8.71 5.36 14.42
CA ALA A 99 8.91 6.75 14.04
C ALA A 99 9.55 6.88 12.65
N SER A 100 9.13 6.01 11.74
CA SER A 100 9.46 6.06 10.33
C SER A 100 8.32 6.73 9.56
N PRO A 101 8.63 7.57 8.55
CA PRO A 101 7.60 8.09 7.66
C PRO A 101 6.89 6.94 6.95
N SER A 102 5.61 7.11 6.64
CA SER A 102 4.89 6.20 5.76
C SER A 102 3.94 6.95 4.84
N PHE A 103 3.73 6.44 3.64
CA PHE A 103 2.64 6.83 2.77
C PHE A 103 1.53 5.80 2.88
N ARG A 104 0.28 6.23 2.92
CA ARG A 104 -0.89 5.36 3.01
C ARG A 104 -1.98 5.78 2.05
N TYR A 105 -2.59 4.80 1.42
CA TYR A 105 -3.74 5.00 0.54
C TYR A 105 -4.67 3.79 0.60
N ALA A 106 -5.97 4.00 0.44
CA ALA A 106 -6.94 2.93 0.39
C ALA A 106 -7.93 3.17 -0.75
N VAL A 107 -8.26 2.09 -1.46
CA VAL A 107 -9.23 2.09 -2.55
C VAL A 107 -10.42 1.23 -2.13
N LEU A 108 -11.63 1.79 -2.26
CA LEU A 108 -12.85 1.01 -2.18
C LEU A 108 -13.10 0.36 -3.55
N LEU A 109 -13.20 -0.96 -3.56
CA LEU A 109 -13.48 -1.78 -4.75
C LEU A 109 -14.96 -2.18 -4.84
N ARG A 110 -15.78 -1.75 -3.88
CA ARG A 110 -17.22 -2.01 -3.88
C ARG A 110 -17.89 -1.41 -5.12
N GLY A 111 -18.61 -2.25 -5.86
CA GLY A 111 -19.39 -1.84 -7.04
C GLY A 111 -18.59 -1.72 -8.33
N ILE A 112 -17.28 -1.93 -8.30
CA ILE A 112 -16.40 -1.90 -9.48
C ILE A 112 -16.18 -3.30 -10.08
N GLY A 113 -16.81 -4.34 -9.52
CA GLY A 113 -16.53 -5.73 -9.89
C GLY A 113 -15.21 -6.18 -9.25
N MET A 114 -14.29 -6.67 -10.07
CA MET A 114 -12.93 -7.06 -9.67
C MET A 114 -12.00 -5.85 -9.80
N ALA A 115 -11.00 -5.70 -8.93
CA ALA A 115 -9.90 -4.78 -9.19
C ALA A 115 -9.25 -5.14 -10.53
N SER A 116 -9.12 -4.18 -11.44
CA SER A 116 -8.35 -4.43 -12.66
C SER A 116 -6.86 -4.46 -12.34
N ALA A 117 -6.08 -5.20 -13.14
CA ALA A 117 -4.61 -5.15 -13.09
C ALA A 117 -4.11 -3.71 -13.15
N GLU A 118 -4.66 -2.91 -14.06
CA GLU A 118 -4.35 -1.48 -14.20
C GLU A 118 -4.56 -0.69 -12.90
N GLN A 119 -5.63 -0.95 -12.15
CA GLN A 119 -5.89 -0.27 -10.86
C GLN A 119 -4.87 -0.66 -9.78
N VAL A 120 -4.37 -1.90 -9.82
CA VAL A 120 -3.36 -2.38 -8.87
C VAL A 120 -1.96 -1.92 -9.28
N GLU A 121 -1.67 -1.88 -10.58
CA GLU A 121 -0.44 -1.29 -11.12
C GLU A 121 -0.37 0.20 -10.78
N ASP A 122 -1.44 0.97 -11.00
CA ASP A 122 -1.52 2.38 -10.60
C ASP A 122 -1.21 2.56 -9.09
N LEU A 123 -1.67 1.64 -8.23
CA LEU A 123 -1.38 1.68 -6.79
C LEU A 123 0.11 1.50 -6.48
N VAL A 124 0.79 0.64 -7.22
CA VAL A 124 2.22 0.39 -7.08
C VAL A 124 3.04 1.56 -7.66
N ASP A 125 2.62 2.10 -8.81
CA ASP A 125 3.30 3.21 -9.49
C ASP A 125 3.18 4.56 -8.78
N ILE A 126 2.16 4.75 -7.94
CA ILE A 126 1.99 5.97 -7.12
C ILE A 126 3.06 6.07 -6.02
N ALA A 127 3.67 4.95 -5.61
CA ALA A 127 4.53 4.84 -4.43
C ALA A 127 5.99 5.28 -4.65
#